data_AF-A0AAW7IBE6-F1
#
_entry.id   AF-A0AAW7IBE6-F1
#
_cell.length_a   1.000
_cell.length_b   1.000
_cell.length_c   1.000
_cell.angle_alpha   90.00
_cell.angle_beta   90.00
_cell.angle_gamma   90.00
#
_symmetry.space_group_name_H-M   'P 1'
#
loop_
_entity.id
_entity.type
_entity.pdbx_description
1 polymer ?
#
loop_
_entity_poly.entity_id
_entity_poly.type
_entity_poly.pdbx_seq_one_letter_code
_entity_poly.pdbx_strand_id
1 'polypeptide(L)'
;MKRLSNWSIVLAVIGILSFCCSFVFPKAFEPLMAIGFGALLIGMLISFGAMLKSEKGKSKYLAVAAFFLLGFILVWNEPFQIVRLLTWMKN
;
A
#
# COMPACT_ATOMS: atom_id res chain seq x y z
N MET A 1 5.08 -20.52 -12.56
CA MET A 1 5.68 -19.91 -11.36
C MET A 1 4.78 -18.75 -10.95
N LYS A 2 4.17 -18.77 -9.75
CA LYS A 2 3.26 -17.70 -9.23
C LYS A 2 3.93 -16.87 -8.13
N ARG A 3 5.27 -16.89 -8.06
CA ARG A 3 6.03 -16.41 -6.89
C ARG A 3 5.82 -14.91 -6.69
N LEU A 4 5.88 -14.13 -7.78
CA LEU A 4 5.65 -12.68 -7.74
C LEU A 4 4.20 -12.34 -7.36
N SER A 5 3.23 -13.07 -7.90
CA SER A 5 1.83 -12.87 -7.51
C SER A 5 1.57 -13.18 -6.03
N ASN A 6 2.19 -14.20 -5.44
CA ASN A 6 2.02 -14.49 -4.02
C ASN A 6 2.68 -13.42 -3.15
N TRP A 7 3.89 -12.96 -3.50
CA TRP A 7 4.59 -11.90 -2.77
C TRP A 7 3.80 -10.58 -2.79
N SER A 8 3.18 -10.23 -3.91
CA SER A 8 2.34 -9.04 -4.01
C SER A 8 1.11 -9.10 -3.09
N ILE A 9 0.47 -10.27 -2.95
CA ILE A 9 -0.66 -10.45 -2.03
C ILE A 9 -0.21 -10.27 -0.58
N VAL A 10 0.91 -10.90 -0.19
CA VAL A 10 1.43 -10.78 1.18
C VAL A 10 1.76 -9.32 1.50
N LEU A 11 2.42 -8.61 0.58
CA LEU A 11 2.69 -7.18 0.72
C LEU A 11 1.41 -6.34 0.79
N ALA A 12 0.40 -6.67 -0.02
CA ALA A 12 -0.89 -5.97 0.02
C ALA A 12 -1.59 -6.17 1.37
N VAL A 13 -1.60 -7.39 1.91
CA VAL A 13 -2.21 -7.68 3.22
C VAL A 13 -1.48 -6.93 4.34
N ILE A 14 -0.14 -6.95 4.34
CA ILE A 14 0.67 -6.23 5.33
C ILE A 14 0.45 -4.71 5.21
N GLY A 15 0.39 -4.20 3.98
CA GLY A 15 0.14 -2.79 3.69
C GLY A 15 -1.24 -2.33 4.18
N ILE A 16 -2.30 -3.09 3.88
CA ILE A 16 -3.67 -2.82 4.35
C ILE A 16 -3.73 -2.86 5.88
N LEU A 17 -3.16 -3.89 6.52
CA LEU A 17 -3.18 -3.99 7.99
C LEU A 17 -2.45 -2.81 8.64
N SER A 18 -1.25 -2.49 8.17
CA SER A 18 -0.46 -1.38 8.73
C SER A 18 -1.15 -0.04 8.52
N PHE A 19 -1.80 0.14 7.36
CA PHE A 19 -2.59 1.33 7.05
C PHE A 19 -3.81 1.45 7.97
N CYS A 20 -4.58 0.39 8.19
CA CYS A 20 -5.71 0.45 9.12
C CYS A 20 -5.25 0.67 10.56
N CYS A 21 -4.15 0.04 10.98
CA CYS A 21 -3.58 0.23 12.31
C CYS A 21 -3.07 1.66 12.54
N SER A 22 -2.65 2.40 11.50
CA SER A 22 -2.18 3.78 11.66
C SER A 22 -3.29 4.66 12.24
N PHE A 23 -4.54 4.47 11.79
CA PHE A 23 -5.70 5.20 12.29
C PHE A 23 -6.10 4.82 13.73
N VAL A 24 -5.83 3.58 14.15
CA VAL A 24 -6.13 3.10 15.51
C VAL A 24 -5.09 3.60 16.52
N PHE A 25 -3.82 3.76 16.11
CA PHE A 25 -2.72 4.15 16.98
C PHE A 25 -2.18 5.56 16.65
N PRO A 26 -2.82 6.63 17.17
CA PRO A 26 -2.45 8.01 16.82
C PRO A 26 -1.02 8.38 17.21
N LYS A 27 -0.45 7.76 18.26
CA LYS A 27 0.94 7.99 18.71
C LYS A 27 1.99 7.42 17.74
N ALA A 28 1.62 6.44 16.93
CA ALA A 28 2.50 5.79 15.96
C ALA A 28 2.00 6.00 14.53
N PHE A 29 1.17 7.03 14.33
CA PHE A 29 0.46 7.26 13.09
C PHE A 29 1.41 7.46 11.91
N GLU A 30 2.37 8.40 12.02
CA GLU A 30 3.29 8.71 10.92
C GLU A 30 4.13 7.48 10.48
N PRO A 31 4.82 6.75 11.38
CA PRO A 31 5.60 5.60 10.96
C PRO A 31 4.74 4.46 10.42
N LEU A 32 3.57 4.15 11.02
CA LEU A 32 2.69 3.10 10.50
C LEU A 32 2.08 3.47 9.15
N MET A 33 1.70 4.73 8.97
CA MET A 33 1.16 5.21 7.71
C MET A 33 2.22 5.14 6.61
N ALA A 34 3.46 5.52 6.91
CA ALA A 34 4.57 5.43 5.96
C ALA A 34 4.86 3.98 5.56
N ILE A 35 4.91 3.06 6.53
CA ILE A 35 5.13 1.64 6.28
C ILE A 35 3.96 1.04 5.48
N GLY A 36 2.71 1.32 5.87
CA GLY A 36 1.52 0.80 5.21
C GLY A 36 1.41 1.29 3.77
N PHE A 37 1.52 2.60 3.55
CA PHE A 37 1.43 3.19 2.22
C PHE A 37 2.63 2.80 1.34
N GLY A 38 3.84 2.75 1.91
CA GLY A 38 5.05 2.29 1.22
C GLY A 38 4.96 0.81 0.80
N ALA A 39 4.46 -0.06 1.67
CA ALA A 39 4.25 -1.47 1.36
C ALA A 39 3.22 -1.65 0.23
N LEU A 40 2.14 -0.87 0.20
CA LEU A 40 1.17 -0.90 -0.89
C LEU A 40 1.77 -0.41 -2.22
N LEU A 41 2.61 0.64 -2.19
CA LEU A 41 3.35 1.14 -3.35
C LEU A 41 4.28 0.07 -3.94
N ILE A 42 5.07 -0.58 -3.10
CA ILE A 42 5.97 -1.66 -3.52
C ILE A 42 5.16 -2.87 -4.02
N GLY A 43 4.07 -3.23 -3.33
CA GLY A 43 3.16 -4.29 -3.74
C GLY A 43 2.52 -4.04 -5.11
N MET A 44 2.16 -2.79 -5.39
CA MET A 44 1.67 -2.33 -6.69
C MET A 44 2.74 -2.48 -7.77
N LEU A 45 3.98 -2.01 -7.54
CA LEU A 45 5.08 -2.14 -8.50
C LEU A 45 5.38 -3.60 -8.85
N ILE A 46 5.41 -4.49 -7.84
CA ILE A 46 5.59 -5.93 -8.06
C ILE A 46 4.43 -6.52 -8.87
N SER A 47 3.20 -6.05 -8.61
CA SER A 47 2.02 -6.44 -9.40
C SER A 47 2.12 -6.01 -10.86
N PHE A 48 2.60 -4.79 -11.14
CA PHE A 48 2.87 -4.35 -12.51
C PHE A 48 3.93 -5.23 -13.19
N GLY A 49 5.01 -5.58 -12.47
CA GLY A 49 6.00 -6.52 -12.97
C GLY A 49 5.40 -7.90 -13.32
N ALA A 50 4.47 -8.40 -12.51
CA ALA A 50 3.76 -9.65 -12.79
C ALA A 50 2.74 -9.54 -13.95
N MET A 51 2.21 -8.34 -14.23
CA MET A 51 1.39 -8.06 -15.41
C MET A 51 2.23 -8.07 -16.68
N LEU A 52 3.36 -7.37 -16.69
CA LEU A 52 4.31 -7.35 -17.82
C LEU A 52 4.81 -8.77 -18.16
N LYS A 53 5.03 -9.60 -17.12
CA LYS A 53 5.47 -10.99 -17.29
C LYS A 53 4.34 -11.97 -17.69
N SER A 54 3.13 -11.47 -17.96
CA SER A 54 1.96 -12.26 -18.40
C SER A 54 1.63 -13.49 -17.53
N GLU A 55 1.86 -13.43 -16.21
CA GLU A 55 1.51 -14.56 -15.32
C GLU A 55 -0.02 -14.85 -15.38
N LYS A 56 -0.46 -16.10 -15.34
CA LYS A 56 -1.91 -16.38 -15.35
C LYS A 56 -2.49 -16.23 -13.93
N GLY A 57 -3.42 -15.29 -13.73
CA GLY A 57 -4.18 -15.14 -12.48
C GLY A 57 -4.74 -13.73 -12.25
N LYS A 58 -5.93 -13.62 -11.64
CA LYS A 58 -6.57 -12.33 -11.27
C LYS A 58 -5.98 -11.72 -9.98
N SER A 59 -5.20 -12.49 -9.22
CA SER A 59 -4.60 -12.08 -7.94
C SER A 59 -3.67 -10.87 -8.01
N LYS A 60 -3.10 -10.59 -9.19
CA LYS A 60 -2.19 -9.44 -9.42
C LYS A 60 -2.90 -8.10 -9.32
N TYR A 61 -4.21 -8.06 -9.61
CA TYR A 61 -4.99 -6.83 -9.57
C TYR A 61 -5.35 -6.42 -8.15
N LEU A 62 -5.25 -7.34 -7.17
CA LEU A 62 -5.65 -7.08 -5.78
C LEU A 62 -4.80 -5.98 -5.14
N ALA A 63 -3.47 -6.04 -5.27
CA ALA A 63 -2.58 -5.04 -4.69
C ALA A 63 -2.77 -3.66 -5.34
N VAL A 64 -2.99 -3.63 -6.67
CA VAL A 64 -3.26 -2.40 -7.41
C VAL A 64 -4.59 -1.78 -6.96
N ALA A 65 -5.65 -2.59 -6.88
CA ALA A 65 -6.95 -2.13 -6.41
C ALA A 65 -6.90 -1.63 -4.96
N ALA A 66 -6.21 -2.36 -4.07
CA ALA A 66 -6.04 -1.96 -2.68
C ALA A 66 -5.29 -0.63 -2.55
N PHE A 67 -4.22 -0.43 -3.32
CA PHE A 67 -3.48 0.83 -3.34
C PHE A 67 -4.37 2.01 -3.75
N PHE A 68 -5.09 1.89 -4.87
CA PHE A 68 -5.96 2.97 -5.34
C PHE A 68 -7.15 3.22 -4.42
N LEU A 69 -7.78 2.19 -3.86
CA LEU A 69 -8.91 2.35 -2.94
C LEU A 69 -8.47 3.02 -1.64
N LEU A 70 -7.39 2.55 -1.01
CA LEU A 70 -6.90 3.13 0.24
C LEU A 70 -6.34 4.54 0.02
N GLY A 71 -5.64 4.77 -1.09
CA GLY A 71 -5.19 6.10 -1.50
C GLY A 71 -6.37 7.06 -1.72
N PHE A 72 -7.46 6.59 -2.35
CA PHE A 72 -8.67 7.39 -2.52
C PHE A 72 -9.31 7.75 -1.18
N ILE A 73 -9.47 6.79 -0.27
CA ILE A 73 -10.01 7.03 1.08
C ILE A 73 -9.14 8.04 1.85
N LEU A 74 -7.82 7.96 1.69
CA LEU A 74 -6.88 8.86 2.34
C LEU A 74 -7.04 10.30 1.82
N VAL A 75 -7.00 10.49 0.50
CA VAL A 75 -7.16 11.80 -0.13
C VAL A 75 -8.55 12.40 0.17
N TRP A 76 -9.57 11.54 0.25
CA TRP A 76 -10.94 11.96 0.54
C TRP A 76 -11.14 12.42 1.98
N ASN A 77 -10.56 11.74 2.96
CA ASN A 77 -10.70 12.12 4.37
C ASN A 77 -9.75 13.25 4.78
N GLU A 78 -8.47 13.14 4.44
CA GLU A 78 -7.46 14.13 4.80
C GLU A 78 -6.50 14.37 3.62
N PRO A 79 -6.78 15.31 2.71
CA PRO A 79 -5.97 15.54 1.52
C PRO A 79 -4.51 15.92 1.85
N PHE A 80 -4.28 16.50 3.02
CA PHE A 80 -2.95 16.90 3.48
C PHE A 80 -2.20 15.81 4.26
N GLN A 81 -2.77 14.61 4.47
CA GLN A 81 -2.06 13.52 5.16
C GLN A 81 -0.77 13.11 4.45
N ILE A 82 -0.77 13.09 3.12
CA ILE A 82 0.43 12.78 2.33
C ILE A 82 1.51 13.85 2.56
N VAL A 83 1.11 15.12 2.58
CA VAL A 83 2.03 16.25 2.83
C VAL A 83 2.57 16.19 4.26
N ARG A 84 1.73 15.88 5.25
CA ARG A 84 2.13 15.69 6.65
C ARG A 84 3.16 14.57 6.79
N LEU A 85 2.91 13.44 6.13
CA LEU A 85 3.83 12.30 6.11
C LEU A 85 5.19 12.67 5.50
N LEU A 86 5.20 13.36 4.36
CA LEU A 86 6.43 13.83 3.69
C LEU A 86 7.19 14.84 4.56
N THR A 87 6.49 15.68 5.31
CA THR A 87 7.09 16.66 6.21
C THR A 87 7.73 15.96 7.41
N TRP A 88 7.05 14.95 7.99
CA TRP A 88 7.60 14.11 9.05
C TRP A 88 8.86 13.37 8.61
N MET A 89 8.87 12.76 7.41
CA MET A 89 10.06 12.07 6.90
C MET A 89 11.29 12.97 6.73
N LYS A 90 11.08 14.28 6.57
CA LYS A 90 12.17 15.25 6.43
C LYS A 90 12.78 15.65 7.79
N ASN A 91 12.00 15.55 8.86
CA ASN A 91 12.35 16.04 10.19
C ASN A 91 13.00 14.97 11.05
#